data_AF-A0A1W1Z8I8-F1
#
_entry.id   AF-A0A1W1Z8I8-F1
#
_cell.length_a   1.000
_cell.length_b   1.000
_cell.length_c   1.000
_cell.angle_alpha   90.00
_cell.angle_beta   90.00
_cell.angle_gamma   90.00
#
_symmetry.space_group_name_H-M   'P 1'
#
loop_
_entity.id
_entity.type
_entity.pdbx_description
1 polymer ?
#
loop_
_entity_poly.entity_id
_entity_poly.type
_entity_poly.pdbx_seq_one_letter_code
_entity_poly.pdbx_strand_id
1 'polypeptide(L)'
;MYKLKILLSIFFMVFSAIAFSQEPKFIYFDGSSNENYTKEDGSGNTNSEKLFQKSLVNRHLKYFIKGELFMVLNHKNSEILNENDLKNTNFSSIDKLKIKVQEENVYYPYKVYPDIFLIEKVSENKYQKFKVKWVYHIE
;
A
#
# COMPACT_ATOMS: atom_id res chain seq x y z
N MET A 1 -32.13 22.73 -30.40
CA MET A 1 -30.84 23.15 -29.79
C MET A 1 -30.73 22.87 -28.29
N TYR A 2 -31.79 23.02 -27.48
CA TYR A 2 -31.72 22.73 -26.03
C TYR A 2 -31.40 21.27 -25.68
N LYS A 3 -31.94 20.30 -26.43
CA LYS A 3 -31.66 18.87 -26.22
C LYS A 3 -30.18 18.49 -26.41
N LEU A 4 -29.47 19.16 -27.32
CA LEU A 4 -28.03 18.94 -27.57
C LEU A 4 -27.16 19.50 -26.44
N LYS A 5 -27.52 20.68 -25.88
CA LYS A 5 -26.81 21.30 -24.75
C LYS A 5 -26.95 20.46 -23.46
N ILE A 6 -28.13 19.90 -23.22
CA ILE A 6 -28.37 19.00 -22.08
C ILE A 6 -27.54 17.71 -22.22
N LEU A 7 -27.47 17.14 -23.43
CA LEU A 7 -26.67 15.93 -23.68
C LEU A 7 -25.17 16.18 -23.43
N LEU A 8 -24.65 17.33 -23.87
CA LEU A 8 -23.26 17.74 -23.63
C LEU A 8 -22.95 17.95 -22.14
N SER A 9 -23.89 18.53 -21.39
CA SER A 9 -23.73 18.74 -19.94
C SER A 9 -23.71 17.43 -19.16
N ILE A 10 -24.55 16.45 -19.55
CA ILE A 10 -24.57 15.12 -18.93
C ILE A 10 -23.28 14.37 -19.27
N PHE A 11 -22.81 14.47 -20.52
CA PHE A 11 -21.55 13.86 -20.95
C PHE A 11 -20.35 14.37 -20.13
N PHE A 12 -20.28 15.68 -19.87
CA PHE A 12 -19.20 16.27 -19.07
C PHE A 12 -19.25 15.86 -17.59
N MET A 13 -20.45 15.67 -17.03
CA MET A 13 -20.65 15.24 -15.65
C MET A 13 -20.33 13.75 -15.44
N VAL A 14 -20.55 12.90 -16.45
CA VAL A 14 -20.17 11.48 -16.40
C VAL A 14 -18.66 11.31 -16.59
N PHE A 15 -18.01 12.12 -17.44
CA PHE A 15 -16.56 12.06 -17.63
C PHE A 15 -15.76 12.49 -16.40
N SER A 16 -16.24 13.46 -15.61
CA SER A 16 -15.57 13.88 -14.39
C SER A 16 -15.63 12.82 -13.27
N ALA A 17 -16.66 11.98 -13.25
CA ALA A 17 -16.80 10.91 -12.26
C ALA A 17 -15.84 9.73 -12.50
N ILE A 18 -15.43 9.48 -13.75
CA ILE A 18 -14.58 8.33 -14.11
C ILE A 18 -13.10 8.60 -13.82
N ALA A 19 -12.67 9.86 -13.78
CA ALA A 19 -11.25 10.24 -13.77
C ALA A 19 -10.50 10.04 -12.43
N PHE A 20 -11.15 9.60 -11.35
CA PHE A 20 -10.53 9.63 -10.01
C PHE A 20 -10.53 8.33 -9.21
N SER A 21 -10.95 7.19 -9.78
CA SER A 21 -10.79 5.91 -9.09
C SER A 21 -9.36 5.39 -9.29
N GLN A 22 -8.46 5.68 -8.35
CA GLN A 22 -7.12 5.09 -8.35
C GLN A 22 -7.19 3.58 -8.12
N GLU A 23 -6.43 2.80 -8.89
CA GLU A 23 -6.37 1.35 -8.69
C GLU A 23 -5.69 1.00 -7.36
N PRO A 24 -6.26 0.04 -6.59
CA PRO A 24 -5.68 -0.39 -5.33
C PRO A 24 -4.30 -1.01 -5.53
N LYS A 25 -3.40 -0.79 -4.57
CA LYS A 25 -2.06 -1.37 -4.59
C LYS A 25 -1.96 -2.48 -3.56
N PHE A 26 -1.42 -3.62 -3.99
CA PHE A 26 -1.24 -4.81 -3.17
C PHE A 26 0.24 -5.06 -2.95
N ILE A 27 0.66 -5.19 -1.69
CA ILE A 27 2.04 -5.50 -1.33
C ILE A 27 2.03 -6.86 -0.62
N TYR A 28 2.76 -7.81 -1.17
CA TYR A 28 2.93 -9.15 -0.58
C TYR A 28 4.18 -9.19 0.28
N PHE A 29 4.11 -9.89 1.41
CA PHE A 29 5.27 -10.21 2.23
C PHE A 29 5.04 -11.46 3.07
N ASP A 30 6.14 -12.11 3.45
CA ASP A 30 6.14 -13.20 4.42
C ASP A 30 6.59 -12.65 5.78
N GLY A 31 5.63 -12.55 6.72
CA GLY A 31 5.90 -12.02 8.07
C GLY A 31 6.81 -12.90 8.92
N SER A 32 7.05 -14.16 8.50
CA SER A 32 7.97 -15.10 9.15
C SER A 32 9.36 -15.11 8.52
N SER A 33 9.56 -14.40 7.41
CA SER A 33 10.85 -14.35 6.73
C SER A 33 11.90 -13.63 7.58
N ASN A 34 13.12 -14.16 7.56
CA ASN A 34 14.31 -13.53 8.13
C ASN A 34 15.12 -12.77 7.07
N GLU A 35 14.48 -12.41 5.96
CA GLU A 35 15.10 -11.57 4.93
C GLU A 35 15.48 -10.20 5.50
N ASN A 36 16.64 -9.74 5.06
CA ASN A 36 17.14 -8.40 5.34
C ASN A 36 17.29 -7.63 4.03
N TYR A 37 17.28 -6.31 4.13
CA TYR A 37 17.66 -5.41 3.06
C TYR A 37 18.81 -4.52 3.49
N THR A 38 19.58 -4.07 2.51
CA THR A 38 20.68 -3.13 2.73
C THR A 38 20.16 -1.71 2.61
N LYS A 39 20.48 -0.87 3.59
CA LYS A 39 20.12 0.54 3.63
C LYS A 39 21.36 1.39 3.85
N GLU A 40 21.49 2.47 3.10
CA GLU A 40 22.53 3.48 3.32
C GLU A 40 22.10 4.46 4.42
N ASP A 41 22.99 4.78 5.35
CA ASP A 41 22.71 5.64 6.52
C ASP A 41 22.97 7.14 6.27
N GLY A 42 23.21 7.52 5.01
CA GLY A 42 23.50 8.89 4.60
C GLY A 42 24.93 9.35 4.88
N SER A 43 25.75 8.53 5.55
CA SER A 43 27.20 8.74 5.71
C SER A 43 28.04 7.95 4.68
N GLY A 44 27.38 7.27 3.74
CA GLY A 44 27.99 6.35 2.79
C GLY A 44 28.22 4.93 3.36
N ASN A 45 27.89 4.70 4.63
CA ASN A 45 27.91 3.37 5.22
C ASN A 45 26.59 2.65 4.94
N THR A 46 26.65 1.32 4.90
CA THR A 46 25.47 0.47 4.70
C THR A 46 25.22 -0.40 5.92
N ASN A 47 23.95 -0.44 6.33
CA ASN A 47 23.47 -1.28 7.41
C ASN A 47 22.49 -2.32 6.85
N SER A 48 22.47 -3.50 7.49
CA SER A 48 21.51 -4.54 7.19
C SER A 48 20.35 -4.47 8.16
N GLU A 49 19.14 -4.30 7.64
CA GLU A 49 17.91 -4.21 8.43
C GLU A 49 16.92 -5.29 8.00
N LYS A 50 16.05 -5.71 8.91
CA LYS A 50 14.97 -6.65 8.56
C LYS A 50 14.09 -6.06 7.46
N LEU A 51 13.83 -6.86 6.44
CA LEU A 51 12.98 -6.48 5.32
C LEU A 51 11.54 -6.17 5.76
N PHE A 52 11.07 -6.92 6.76
CA PHE A 52 9.74 -6.80 7.32
C PHE A 52 9.79 -6.80 8.85
N GLN A 53 9.06 -5.88 9.46
CA GLN A 53 8.84 -5.88 10.90
C GLN A 53 7.37 -5.59 11.21
N LYS A 54 6.83 -6.30 12.20
CA LYS A 54 5.44 -6.14 12.65
C LYS A 54 5.47 -5.75 14.13
N SER A 55 4.75 -4.69 14.48
CA SER A 55 4.62 -4.25 15.87
C SER A 55 3.19 -3.87 16.22
N LEU A 56 2.79 -4.15 17.45
CA LEU A 56 1.50 -3.74 18.00
C LEU A 56 1.76 -2.68 19.08
N VAL A 57 1.43 -1.42 18.79
CA VAL A 57 1.63 -0.30 19.72
C VAL A 57 0.32 0.41 19.92
N ASN A 58 -0.13 0.58 21.16
CA ASN A 58 -1.39 1.26 21.49
C ASN A 58 -2.61 0.72 20.72
N ARG A 59 -2.70 -0.60 20.53
CA ARG A 59 -3.75 -1.29 19.73
C ARG A 59 -3.73 -0.98 18.23
N HIS A 60 -2.71 -0.28 17.73
CA HIS A 60 -2.46 -0.09 16.31
C HIS A 60 -1.43 -1.08 15.83
N LEU A 61 -1.81 -1.86 14.83
CA LEU A 61 -0.91 -2.76 14.15
C LEU A 61 -0.12 -1.96 13.10
N LYS A 62 1.20 -2.00 13.23
CA LYS A 62 2.17 -1.30 12.37
C LYS A 62 3.02 -2.33 11.65
N TYR A 63 3.22 -2.11 10.36
CA TYR A 63 4.13 -2.85 9.52
C TYR A 63 5.22 -1.92 9.01
N PHE A 64 6.46 -2.33 9.15
CA PHE A 64 7.60 -1.72 8.50
C PHE A 64 8.04 -2.63 7.36
N ILE A 65 8.06 -2.11 6.14
CA ILE A 65 8.44 -2.84 4.93
C ILE A 65 9.52 -2.03 4.23
N LYS A 66 10.76 -2.52 4.20
CA LYS A 66 11.93 -1.75 3.72
C LYS A 66 12.01 -0.35 4.35
N GLY A 67 11.79 -0.26 5.66
CA GLY A 67 11.78 1.01 6.41
C GLY A 67 10.53 1.87 6.23
N GLU A 68 9.59 1.51 5.34
CA GLU A 68 8.35 2.27 5.13
C GLU A 68 7.26 1.85 6.13
N LEU A 69 6.61 2.83 6.77
CA LEU A 69 5.60 2.58 7.79
C LEU A 69 4.18 2.49 7.20
N PHE A 70 3.53 1.36 7.45
CA PHE A 70 2.14 1.10 7.14
C PHE A 70 1.34 0.85 8.41
N MET A 71 0.27 1.62 8.61
CA MET A 71 -0.62 1.48 9.76
C MET A 71 -1.94 0.83 9.36
N VAL A 72 -2.35 -0.21 10.08
CA VAL A 72 -3.67 -0.80 9.91
C VAL A 72 -4.73 0.12 10.51
N LEU A 73 -5.69 0.54 9.68
CA LEU A 73 -6.76 1.47 10.08
C LEU A 73 -7.76 0.81 11.05
N ASN A 74 -8.06 -0.47 10.84
CA ASN A 74 -8.91 -1.26 11.72
C ASN A 74 -8.50 -2.75 11.66
N HIS A 75 -7.91 -3.26 12.74
CA HIS A 75 -7.44 -4.65 12.81
C HIS A 75 -8.57 -5.68 12.72
N LYS A 76 -9.82 -5.29 12.98
CA LYS A 76 -10.99 -6.18 12.83
C LYS A 76 -11.40 -6.38 11.37
N ASN A 77 -10.88 -5.58 10.44
CA ASN A 77 -11.20 -5.63 9.02
C ASN A 77 -10.14 -6.39 8.21
N SER A 78 -9.44 -7.33 8.84
CA SER A 78 -8.55 -8.22 8.09
C SER A 78 -9.35 -9.32 7.40
N GLU A 79 -9.04 -9.59 6.14
CA GLU A 79 -9.67 -10.66 5.37
C GLU A 79 -8.70 -11.83 5.24
N ILE A 80 -9.18 -13.06 5.43
CA ILE A 80 -8.39 -14.27 5.21
C ILE A 80 -8.54 -14.66 3.75
N LEU A 81 -7.41 -14.85 3.08
CA LEU A 81 -7.34 -15.25 1.68
C LEU A 81 -6.71 -16.64 1.56
N ASN A 82 -7.10 -17.36 0.52
CA ASN A 82 -6.46 -18.59 0.07
C ASN A 82 -5.57 -18.32 -1.16
N GLU A 83 -4.88 -19.36 -1.63
CA GLU A 83 -3.98 -19.26 -2.79
C GLU A 83 -4.69 -18.84 -4.09
N ASN A 84 -5.94 -19.27 -4.32
CA ASN A 84 -6.69 -18.89 -5.53
C ASN A 84 -7.03 -17.40 -5.55
N ASP A 85 -7.26 -16.79 -4.39
CA ASP A 85 -7.50 -15.34 -4.29
C ASP A 85 -6.26 -14.54 -4.73
N LEU A 86 -5.05 -15.09 -4.55
CA LEU A 86 -3.81 -14.44 -4.94
C LEU A 86 -3.52 -14.51 -6.44
N LYS A 87 -4.01 -15.53 -7.15
CA LYS A 87 -3.71 -15.74 -8.58
C LYS A 87 -4.13 -14.57 -9.47
N ASN A 88 -5.15 -13.84 -9.05
CA ASN A 88 -5.68 -12.67 -9.77
C ASN A 88 -5.19 -11.33 -9.18
N THR A 89 -4.29 -11.36 -8.19
CA THR A 89 -3.80 -10.16 -7.52
C THR A 89 -2.51 -9.66 -8.15
N ASN A 90 -2.53 -8.42 -8.66
CA ASN A 90 -1.33 -7.76 -9.19
C ASN A 90 -0.52 -7.11 -8.06
N PHE A 91 0.56 -7.77 -7.66
CA PHE A 91 1.44 -7.25 -6.61
C PHE A 91 2.33 -6.11 -7.09
N SER A 92 2.43 -5.08 -6.26
CA SER A 92 3.26 -3.92 -6.45
C SER A 92 4.58 -4.06 -5.69
N SER A 93 5.66 -3.62 -6.31
CA SER A 93 6.96 -3.48 -5.63
C SER A 93 6.97 -2.21 -4.80
N ILE A 94 7.35 -2.31 -3.52
CA ILE A 94 7.48 -1.15 -2.62
C ILE A 94 8.44 -0.09 -3.18
N ASP A 95 9.53 -0.52 -3.84
CA ASP A 95 10.54 0.39 -4.40
C ASP A 95 9.92 1.25 -5.52
N LYS A 96 9.09 0.65 -6.38
CA LYS A 96 8.37 1.37 -7.43
C LYS A 96 7.35 2.37 -6.86
N LEU A 97 6.63 1.96 -5.82
CA LEU A 97 5.67 2.84 -5.15
C LEU A 97 6.38 4.02 -4.47
N LYS A 98 7.55 3.77 -3.88
CA LYS A 98 8.37 4.78 -3.20
C LYS A 98 8.85 5.87 -4.15
N ILE A 99 9.31 5.50 -5.36
CA ILE A 99 9.70 6.48 -6.38
C ILE A 99 8.56 7.46 -6.67
N LYS A 100 7.34 6.94 -6.89
CA LYS A 100 6.17 7.79 -7.15
C LYS A 100 5.80 8.67 -5.95
N VAL A 101 5.87 8.14 -4.73
CA VAL A 101 5.68 8.93 -3.51
C VAL A 101 6.71 10.07 -3.42
N GLN A 102 7.96 9.80 -3.78
CA GLN A 102 9.03 10.80 -3.78
C GLN A 102 8.78 11.91 -4.80
N GLU A 103 8.29 11.57 -5.99
CA GLU A 103 7.98 12.52 -7.05
C GLU A 103 6.75 13.39 -6.73
N GLU A 104 5.71 12.81 -6.13
CA GLU A 104 4.44 13.51 -5.91
C GLU A 104 4.32 14.14 -4.52
N ASN A 105 4.50 13.35 -3.44
CA ASN A 105 4.31 13.84 -2.07
C ASN A 105 4.90 12.92 -0.99
N VAL A 106 6.18 13.15 -0.66
CA VAL A 106 6.91 12.39 0.37
C VAL A 106 6.23 12.43 1.74
N TYR A 107 5.74 13.60 2.16
CA TYR A 107 5.19 13.82 3.50
C TYR A 107 3.78 13.25 3.68
N TYR A 108 3.07 12.98 2.58
CA TYR A 108 1.70 12.50 2.60
C TYR A 108 1.50 11.34 1.61
N PRO A 109 2.20 10.19 1.80
CA PRO A 109 2.14 9.06 0.86
C PRO A 109 0.72 8.49 0.72
N TYR A 110 -0.10 8.56 1.77
CA TYR A 110 -1.51 8.17 1.71
C TYR A 110 -2.37 9.03 0.75
N LYS A 111 -1.90 10.20 0.31
CA LYS A 111 -2.58 10.99 -0.74
C LYS A 111 -2.23 10.49 -2.13
N VAL A 112 -1.00 9.99 -2.30
CA VAL A 112 -0.52 9.37 -3.55
C VAL A 112 -1.15 7.99 -3.74
N TYR A 113 -1.31 7.25 -2.64
CA TYR A 113 -1.93 5.93 -2.63
C TYR A 113 -2.92 5.81 -1.45
N PRO A 114 -4.19 6.19 -1.65
CA PRO A 114 -5.21 6.13 -0.61
C PRO A 114 -5.66 4.70 -0.30
N ASP A 115 -5.52 3.78 -1.26
CA ASP A 115 -5.95 2.39 -1.16
C ASP A 115 -4.78 1.43 -1.33
N ILE A 116 -4.11 1.15 -0.20
CA ILE A 116 -3.05 0.13 -0.10
C ILE A 116 -3.54 -1.05 0.73
N PHE A 117 -3.26 -2.24 0.23
CA PHE A 117 -3.50 -3.51 0.89
C PHE A 117 -2.19 -4.25 1.10
N LEU A 118 -1.94 -4.66 2.33
CA LEU A 118 -0.85 -5.59 2.65
C LEU A 118 -1.41 -7.01 2.67
N ILE A 119 -0.71 -7.94 2.03
CA ILE A 119 -1.02 -9.37 2.05
C ILE A 119 0.13 -10.10 2.75
N GLU A 120 -0.12 -10.50 3.99
CA GLU A 120 0.80 -11.26 4.84
C GLU A 120 0.58 -12.75 4.59
N LYS A 121 1.65 -13.51 4.28
CA LYS A 121 1.60 -14.97 4.38
C LYS A 121 1.67 -15.37 5.85
N VAL A 122 0.65 -16.09 6.32
CA VAL A 122 0.53 -16.53 7.73
C VAL A 122 0.96 -17.99 7.89
N SER A 123 0.62 -18.83 6.91
CA SER A 123 1.05 -20.22 6.83
C SER A 123 1.02 -20.70 5.39
N GLU A 124 1.29 -21.98 5.16
CA GLU A 124 1.04 -22.61 3.86
C GLU A 124 -0.42 -22.37 3.44
N ASN A 125 -0.60 -21.84 2.22
CA ASN A 125 -1.88 -21.54 1.58
C ASN A 125 -2.86 -20.64 2.37
N LYS A 126 -2.37 -19.93 3.39
CA LYS A 126 -3.19 -19.01 4.20
C LYS A 126 -2.54 -17.64 4.27
N TYR A 127 -3.31 -16.65 3.85
CA TYR A 127 -2.86 -15.26 3.77
C TYR A 127 -3.84 -14.35 4.49
N GLN A 128 -3.36 -13.19 4.94
CA GLN A 128 -4.17 -12.18 5.60
C GLN A 128 -4.00 -10.84 4.91
N LYS A 129 -5.11 -10.29 4.44
CA LYS A 129 -5.17 -8.99 3.76
C LYS A 129 -5.56 -7.91 4.77
N PHE A 130 -4.80 -6.82 4.79
CA PHE A 130 -5.04 -5.65 5.63
C PHE A 130 -5.15 -4.40 4.78
N LYS A 131 -6.21 -3.62 4.98
CA LYS A 131 -6.24 -2.24 4.49
C LYS A 131 -5.36 -1.37 5.38
N VAL A 132 -4.38 -0.70 4.80
CA VAL A 132 -3.41 0.11 5.53
C VAL A 132 -3.37 1.55 5.03
N LYS A 133 -2.83 2.42 5.88
CA LYS A 133 -2.42 3.77 5.52
C LYS A 133 -0.90 3.82 5.52
N TRP A 134 -0.30 4.24 4.41
CA TRP A 134 1.11 4.59 4.38
C TRP A 134 1.31 5.91 5.12
N VAL A 135 2.16 5.89 6.13
CA VAL A 135 2.48 7.04 6.97
C VAL A 135 3.93 7.40 6.75
N TYR A 136 4.18 8.67 6.48
CA TYR A 136 5.55 9.18 6.43
C TYR A 136 6.22 8.94 7.77
N HIS A 137 7.40 8.32 7.73
CA HIS A 137 8.19 7.99 8.89
C HIS A 137 9.64 8.36 8.62
N ILE A 138 10.21 9.12 9.55
CA ILE A 138 11.65 9.35 9.65
C ILE A 138 12.10 8.50 10.84
N GLU A 139 13.09 7.64 10.59
CA GLU A 139 13.83 6.94 11.65
C GLU A 139 14.89 7.86 12.26
#